data_AF-A0A2I2KYF5-F1
#
_entry.id   AF-A0A2I2KYF5-F1
#
_cell.length_a   1.000
_cell.length_b   1.000
_cell.length_c   1.000
_cell.angle_alpha   90.00
_cell.angle_beta   90.00
_cell.angle_gamma   90.00
#
_symmetry.space_group_name_H-M   'P 1'
#
loop_
_entity.id
_entity.type
_entity.pdbx_description
1 polymer ?
#
loop_
_entity_poly.entity_id
_entity_poly.type
_entity_poly.pdbx_seq_one_letter_code
_entity_poly.pdbx_strand_id
1 'polypeptide(L)' 'MPSGCRMGVCHSCLAPLAGGRVRDLRTGEEHGTPGDLIQTCVSAATGDVDVDL' A
#
# COMPACT_ATOMS: atom_id res chain seq x y z
N MET A 1 -6.51 10.92 -0.17
CA MET A 1 -6.46 10.11 -1.41
C MET A 1 -7.20 10.80 -2.55
N PRO A 2 -6.48 11.39 -3.52
CA PRO A 2 -7.09 11.96 -4.73
C PRO A 2 -7.73 10.85 -5.60
N SER A 3 -8.65 11.22 -6.50
CA SER A 3 -9.30 10.28 -7.42
C SER A 3 -8.27 9.51 -8.26
N GLY A 4 -8.31 8.17 -8.21
CA GLY A 4 -7.38 7.29 -8.93
C GLY A 4 -8.08 6.07 -9.52
N CYS A 5 -7.34 5.24 -10.26
CA CYS A 5 -7.88 4.10 -11.03
C CYS A 5 -8.44 2.94 -10.21
N ARG A 6 -8.07 2.83 -8.91
CA ARG A 6 -8.43 1.73 -7.99
C ARG A 6 -8.04 0.30 -8.45
N MET A 7 -7.23 0.18 -9.51
CA MET A 7 -6.76 -1.10 -10.06
C MET A 7 -5.23 -1.22 -10.04
N GLY A 8 -4.53 -0.28 -9.39
CA GLY A 8 -3.08 -0.32 -9.26
C GLY A 8 -2.29 0.12 -10.51
N VAL A 9 -2.94 0.69 -11.54
CA VAL A 9 -2.26 1.06 -12.81
C VAL A 9 -1.84 2.53 -12.90
N CYS A 10 -2.44 3.44 -12.13
CA CYS A 10 -2.15 4.87 -12.21
C CYS A 10 -1.15 5.38 -11.16
N HIS A 11 -0.82 4.57 -10.16
CA HIS A 11 0.13 4.89 -9.08
C HIS A 11 -0.17 6.15 -8.26
N SER A 12 -1.33 6.79 -8.44
CA SER A 12 -1.73 7.98 -7.66
C SER A 12 -2.16 7.67 -6.21
N CYS A 13 -2.24 6.38 -5.87
CA CYS A 13 -2.59 5.89 -4.53
C CYS A 13 -1.36 5.49 -3.70
N LEU A 14 -0.14 5.85 -4.14
CA LEU A 14 1.10 5.56 -3.42
C LEU A 14 1.13 6.32 -2.08
N ALA A 15 1.47 5.61 -1.02
CA ALA A 15 1.69 6.17 0.31
C ALA A 15 2.89 5.45 0.97
N PRO A 16 3.72 6.14 1.75
CA PRO A 16 4.80 5.50 2.48
C PRO A 16 4.25 4.75 3.70
N LEU A 17 4.76 3.55 3.90
CA LEU A 17 4.47 2.72 5.07
C LEU A 17 5.22 3.29 6.28
N ALA A 18 4.52 3.66 7.35
CA ALA A 18 5.14 4.13 8.59
C ALA A 18 5.46 2.95 9.53
N GLY A 19 4.65 1.89 9.51
CA GLY A 19 4.88 0.68 10.28
C GLY A 19 3.92 -0.46 9.92
N GLY A 20 4.25 -1.68 10.35
CA GLY A 20 3.44 -2.88 10.08
C GLY A 20 3.82 -3.61 8.79
N ARG A 21 2.90 -4.43 8.28
CA ARG A 21 3.06 -5.18 7.02
C ARG A 21 1.80 -5.10 6.16
N VAL A 22 2.01 -5.03 4.85
CA VAL A 22 0.95 -5.11 3.85
C VAL A 22 1.29 -6.14 2.78
N ARG A 23 0.27 -6.68 2.13
CA ARG A 23 0.39 -7.59 1.00
C ARG A 23 -0.21 -6.98 -0.26
N ASP A 24 0.51 -6.98 -1.37
CA ASP A 24 -0.05 -6.66 -2.69
C ASP A 24 -1.03 -7.76 -3.09
N LEU A 25 -2.28 -7.40 -3.36
CA LEU A 25 -3.36 -8.36 -3.68
C LEU A 25 -3.25 -8.94 -5.09
N ARG A 26 -2.46 -8.33 -5.98
CA ARG A 26 -2.27 -8.77 -7.38
C ARG A 26 -1.14 -9.78 -7.48
N THR A 27 -0.02 -9.51 -6.80
CA THR A 27 1.18 -10.37 -6.86
C THR A 27 1.28 -11.31 -5.66
N GLY A 28 0.66 -10.95 -4.54
CA GLY A 28 0.77 -11.66 -3.28
C GLY A 28 2.03 -11.33 -2.48
N GLU A 29 2.88 -10.42 -2.95
CA GLU A 29 4.12 -10.00 -2.27
C GLU A 29 3.83 -9.20 -1.00
N GLU A 30 4.66 -9.36 0.02
CA GLU A 30 4.57 -8.60 1.28
C GLU A 30 5.62 -7.49 1.38
N HIS A 31 5.18 -6.34 1.86
CA HIS A 31 5.99 -5.17 2.18
C HIS A 31 5.88 -4.86 3.67
N GLY A 32 6.93 -4.31 4.26
CA GLY A 32 6.98 -4.13 5.71
C GLY A 32 8.16 -3.30 6.21
N THR A 33 8.97 -2.77 5.31
CA THR A 33 10.05 -1.86 5.69
C THR A 33 9.45 -0.47 5.84
N PRO A 34 9.66 0.21 6.98
CA PRO A 34 9.28 1.61 7.10
C PRO A 34 9.89 2.44 5.96
N GLY A 35 9.06 3.23 5.29
CA GLY A 35 9.41 3.98 4.09
C GLY A 35 9.08 3.28 2.76
N ASP A 36 8.67 2.00 2.77
CA ASP A 36 8.21 1.31 1.56
C ASP A 36 7.01 2.06 0.96
N LEU A 37 7.08 2.35 -0.33
CA LEU A 37 5.97 2.95 -1.06
C LEU A 37 4.97 1.86 -1.48
N ILE A 38 3.76 1.94 -0.92
CA ILE A 38 2.71 0.94 -1.16
C ILE A 38 1.55 1.54 -1.94
N GLN A 39 0.91 0.72 -2.79
CA GLN A 39 -0.29 1.13 -3.50
C GLN A 39 -1.52 0.81 -2.65
N THR A 40 -1.96 1.76 -1.84
CA THR A 40 -3.10 1.61 -0.90
C THR A 40 -4.38 1.07 -1.54
N CYS A 41 -4.56 1.29 -2.84
CA CYS A 41 -5.72 0.82 -3.58
C CYS A 41 -5.70 -0.69 -3.95
N VAL A 42 -4.56 -1.37 -3.83
CA VAL A 42 -4.39 -2.81 -4.11
C VAL A 42 -3.55 -3.54 -3.07
N SER A 43 -3.26 -2.90 -1.95
CA SER A 43 -2.56 -3.51 -0.80
C SER A 43 -3.55 -3.76 0.34
N ALA A 44 -3.43 -4.90 1.00
CA ALA A 44 -4.18 -5.23 2.21
C ALA A 44 -3.24 -5.35 3.41
N ALA A 45 -3.68 -4.92 4.58
CA ALA A 45 -2.91 -5.09 5.81
C ALA A 45 -2.84 -6.57 6.22
N THR A 46 -1.66 -7.07 6.58
CA THR A 46 -1.49 -8.43 7.15
C THR A 46 -1.64 -8.42 8.69
N GLY A 47 -1.89 -7.24 9.29
CA GLY A 47 -2.03 -7.03 10.73
C GLY A 47 -2.19 -5.53 11.02
N ASP A 48 -1.79 -5.09 12.22
CA ASP A 48 -1.72 -3.66 12.54
C ASP A 48 -0.74 -2.95 11.60
N VAL A 49 -1.17 -1.82 11.03
CA VAL A 49 -0.42 -1.07 10.04
C VAL A 49 -0.61 0.44 10.24
N ASP A 50 0.48 1.18 10.09
CA ASP A 50 0.50 2.64 10.08
C ASP A 50 0.94 3.11 8.69
N VAL A 51 0.16 4.02 8.09
CA VAL A 51 0.38 4.58 6.75
C VAL A 51 0.26 6.10 6.84
N ASP A 52 1.20 6.81 6.24
CA ASP A 52 1.16 8.28 6.16
C ASP A 52 0.36 8.72 4.92
N LEU A 53 -0.70 9.52 5.10
CA LEU A 53 -1.75 9.78 4.09
C LEU A 53 -1.95 11.27 3.76
#